data_AF-A0A526XV47-F1
#
_entry.id   AF-A0A526XV47-F1
#
_cell.length_a   1.000
_cell.length_b   1.000
_cell.length_c   1.000
_cell.angle_alpha   90.00
_cell.angle_beta   90.00
_cell.angle_gamma   90.00
#
_symmetry.space_group_name_H-M   'P 1'
#
loop_
_entity.id
_entity.type
_entity.pdbx_description
1 polymer ?
#
loop_
_entity_poly.entity_id
_entity_poly.type
_entity_poly.pdbx_seq_one_letter_code
_entity_poly.pdbx_strand_id
1 'polypeptide(L)'
;ATHNTSIAIAAAAAVAAAVSCGVAGGDWRAASDRAVVAARQGAERGHWTTGGDIAARIDWARGLVRGKAVTDGIRLIVDLVGTGVASQESVPAAFAVLEIAGGDPWQAAVI
;
A
#
# COMPACT_ATOMS: atom_id res chain seq x y z
N ALA A 1 -9.65 16.35 -12.66
CA ALA A 1 -9.35 15.11 -11.90
C ALA A 1 -9.85 13.91 -12.71
N THR A 2 -9.07 12.83 -12.83
CA THR A 2 -9.37 11.70 -13.73
C THR A 2 -9.98 10.48 -13.04
N HIS A 3 -9.78 10.32 -11.72
CA HIS A 3 -10.35 9.25 -10.92
C HIS A 3 -11.04 9.86 -9.69
N ASN A 4 -12.36 9.70 -9.57
CA ASN A 4 -13.18 10.33 -8.52
C ASN A 4 -13.94 9.30 -7.67
N THR A 5 -13.34 8.13 -7.43
CA THR A 5 -13.91 7.09 -6.58
C THR A 5 -13.26 7.07 -5.20
N SER A 6 -13.97 6.56 -4.18
CA SER A 6 -13.45 6.40 -2.81
C SER A 6 -12.16 5.61 -2.78
N ILE A 7 -12.10 4.51 -3.54
CA ILE A 7 -10.92 3.66 -3.71
C ILE A 7 -9.75 4.43 -4.33
N ALA A 8 -9.98 5.19 -5.41
CA ALA A 8 -8.90 5.93 -6.07
C ALA A 8 -8.33 7.03 -5.17
N ILE A 9 -9.18 7.79 -4.47
CA ILE A 9 -8.73 8.85 -3.58
C ILE A 9 -8.03 8.27 -2.35
N ALA A 10 -8.54 7.17 -1.78
CA ALA A 10 -7.87 6.47 -0.68
C ALA A 10 -6.47 5.98 -1.08
N ALA A 11 -6.34 5.36 -2.25
CA ALA A 11 -5.07 4.89 -2.80
C ALA A 11 -4.06 6.03 -3.00
N ALA A 12 -4.49 7.13 -3.64
CA ALA A 12 -3.65 8.30 -3.85
C ALA A 12 -3.23 8.95 -2.51
N ALA A 13 -4.16 9.05 -1.55
CA ALA A 13 -3.89 9.60 -0.23
C ALA A 13 -2.87 8.75 0.56
N ALA A 14 -2.96 7.42 0.49
CA ALA A 14 -1.99 6.52 1.11
C ALA A 14 -0.56 6.77 0.59
N VAL A 15 -0.37 6.75 -0.72
CA VAL A 15 0.95 6.95 -1.34
C VAL A 15 1.48 8.35 -1.03
N ALA A 16 0.64 9.38 -1.17
CA ALA A 16 1.04 10.76 -0.89
C ALA A 16 1.47 10.94 0.58
N ALA A 17 0.76 10.36 1.54
CA ALA A 17 1.10 10.43 2.94
C ALA A 17 2.39 9.67 3.29
N ALA A 18 2.60 8.48 2.70
CA ALA A 18 3.85 7.73 2.87
C ALA A 18 5.05 8.53 2.36
N VAL A 19 4.98 9.06 1.14
CA VAL A 19 6.05 9.86 0.53
C VAL A 19 6.30 11.12 1.35
N SER A 20 5.24 11.84 1.73
CA SER A 20 5.37 13.06 2.55
C SER A 20 6.02 12.76 3.90
N CYS A 21 5.67 11.65 4.56
CA CYS A 21 6.30 11.22 5.80
C CYS A 21 7.79 10.92 5.60
N GLY A 22 8.17 10.24 4.52
CA GLY A 22 9.56 9.94 4.21
C GLY A 22 10.38 11.20 3.92
N VAL A 23 9.84 12.14 3.15
CA VAL A 23 10.48 13.45 2.88
C VAL A 23 10.66 14.26 4.17
N ALA A 24 9.73 14.13 5.12
CA ALA A 24 9.83 14.76 6.45
C ALA A 24 10.80 14.04 7.41
N GLY A 25 11.50 12.99 6.96
CA GLY A 25 12.49 12.25 7.75
C GLY A 25 11.91 11.10 8.59
N GLY A 26 10.64 10.72 8.37
CA GLY A 26 10.05 9.54 8.99
C GLY A 26 10.58 8.24 8.39
N ASP A 27 10.66 7.19 9.20
CA ASP A 27 11.04 5.86 8.71
C ASP A 27 9.90 5.18 7.91
N TRP A 28 10.22 4.05 7.28
CA TRP A 28 9.27 3.33 6.43
C TRP A 28 8.06 2.76 7.18
N ARG A 29 8.19 2.48 8.49
CA ARG A 29 7.07 2.00 9.32
C ARG A 29 6.12 3.13 9.61
N ALA A 30 6.64 4.29 10.04
CA ALA A 30 5.87 5.50 10.23
C ALA A 30 5.19 5.94 8.92
N ALA A 31 5.89 5.86 7.78
CA ALA A 31 5.32 6.15 6.47
C ALA A 31 4.15 5.22 6.11
N SER A 32 4.30 3.92 6.36
CA SER A 32 3.24 2.92 6.13
C SER A 32 2.02 3.14 7.02
N ASP A 33 2.23 3.48 8.29
CA ASP A 33 1.13 3.74 9.23
C ASP A 33 0.40 5.06 8.87
N ARG A 34 1.14 6.08 8.45
CA ARG A 34 0.56 7.32 7.89
C ARG A 34 -0.25 7.08 6.63
N ALA A 35 0.20 6.18 5.75
CA ALA A 35 -0.52 5.80 4.55
C ALA A 35 -1.90 5.21 4.87
N VAL A 36 -1.97 4.30 5.85
CA VAL A 36 -3.23 3.67 6.26
C VAL A 36 -4.20 4.71 6.82
N VAL A 37 -3.73 5.63 7.67
CA VAL A 37 -4.56 6.73 8.20
C VAL A 37 -5.08 7.61 7.07
N ALA A 38 -4.22 8.00 6.14
CA ALA A 38 -4.60 8.85 5.01
C ALA A 38 -5.55 8.14 4.04
N ALA A 39 -5.39 6.84 3.81
CA ALA A 39 -6.33 6.05 3.00
C ALA A 39 -7.73 6.05 3.60
N ARG A 40 -7.86 5.87 4.92
CA ARG A 40 -9.18 5.94 5.60
C ARG A 40 -9.84 7.30 5.38
N GLN A 41 -9.08 8.39 5.55
CA GLN A 41 -9.58 9.75 5.31
C GLN A 41 -9.89 10.02 3.82
N GLY A 42 -9.09 9.47 2.90
CA GLY A 42 -9.28 9.62 1.46
C GLY A 42 -10.53 8.90 0.95
N ALA A 43 -10.88 7.75 1.56
CA ALA A 43 -12.07 6.98 1.19
C ALA A 43 -13.37 7.78 1.38
N GLU A 44 -13.39 8.72 2.32
CA GLU A 44 -14.54 9.60 2.61
C GLU A 44 -14.75 10.73 1.58
N ARG A 45 -13.84 10.88 0.61
CA ARG A 45 -13.80 12.05 -0.30
C ARG A 45 -14.25 11.77 -1.74
N GLY A 46 -14.44 10.50 -2.11
CA GLY A 46 -14.79 10.08 -3.48
C GLY A 46 -16.12 9.37 -3.56
N HIS A 47 -16.63 9.16 -4.78
CA HIS A 47 -17.84 8.36 -4.98
C HIS A 47 -17.58 6.90 -4.65
N TRP A 48 -18.48 6.28 -3.90
CA TRP A 48 -18.38 4.86 -3.61
C TRP A 48 -18.32 4.03 -4.90
N THR A 49 -17.49 2.99 -4.89
CA THR A 49 -17.40 2.00 -5.96
C THR A 49 -17.10 0.63 -5.37
N THR A 50 -17.37 -0.43 -6.14
CA THR A 50 -17.20 -1.81 -5.68
C THR A 50 -15.73 -2.16 -5.44
N GLY A 51 -15.48 -2.88 -4.34
CA GLY A 51 -14.24 -3.60 -4.07
C GLY A 51 -13.72 -3.36 -2.64
N GLY A 52 -12.54 -3.92 -2.34
CA GLY A 52 -11.97 -3.88 -1.00
C GLY A 52 -11.50 -2.47 -0.59
N ASP A 53 -11.67 -2.16 0.70
CA ASP A 53 -11.16 -0.95 1.33
C ASP A 53 -9.63 -0.88 1.25
N ILE A 54 -9.08 0.24 0.80
CA ILE A 54 -7.64 0.39 0.56
C ILE A 54 -6.85 0.30 1.86
N ALA A 55 -7.31 0.94 2.94
CA ALA A 55 -6.59 0.94 4.20
C ALA A 55 -6.50 -0.47 4.79
N ALA A 56 -7.63 -1.18 4.81
CA ALA A 56 -7.69 -2.58 5.24
C ALA A 56 -6.82 -3.48 4.37
N ARG A 57 -6.79 -3.27 3.05
CA ARG A 57 -5.93 -4.06 2.14
C ARG A 57 -4.44 -3.79 2.36
N ILE A 58 -4.03 -2.55 2.63
CA ILE A 58 -2.64 -2.21 2.98
C ILE A 58 -2.25 -2.90 4.28
N ASP A 59 -3.07 -2.78 5.34
CA ASP A 59 -2.82 -3.43 6.63
C ASP A 59 -2.71 -4.96 6.49
N TRP A 60 -3.65 -5.55 5.75
CA TRP A 60 -3.68 -6.99 5.49
C TRP A 60 -2.46 -7.45 4.69
N ALA A 61 -2.10 -6.77 3.61
CA ALA A 61 -0.98 -7.15 2.75
C ALA A 61 0.36 -7.07 3.50
N ARG A 62 0.58 -6.03 4.31
CA ARG A 62 1.75 -5.93 5.20
C ARG A 62 1.77 -7.07 6.22
N GLY A 63 0.64 -7.34 6.87
CA GLY A 63 0.52 -8.44 7.85
C GLY A 63 0.77 -9.82 7.24
N LEU A 64 0.32 -10.04 6.00
CA LEU A 64 0.44 -11.29 5.26
C LEU A 64 1.91 -11.68 5.02
N VAL A 65 2.75 -10.72 4.68
CA VAL A 65 4.15 -10.94 4.28
C VAL A 65 5.17 -10.73 5.41
N ARG A 66 4.73 -10.17 6.54
CA ARG A 66 5.61 -9.85 7.68
C ARG A 66 6.37 -11.10 8.16
N GLY A 67 7.69 -10.97 8.25
CA GLY A 67 8.58 -12.03 8.74
C GLY A 67 8.69 -13.24 7.81
N LYS A 68 8.18 -13.16 6.58
CA LYS A 68 8.36 -14.20 5.56
C LYS A 68 9.70 -14.04 4.86
N ALA A 69 10.23 -15.15 4.35
CA ALA A 69 11.32 -15.10 3.40
C ALA A 69 10.88 -14.36 2.13
N VAL A 70 11.80 -13.66 1.47
CA VAL A 70 11.52 -12.83 0.29
C VAL A 70 10.77 -13.62 -0.79
N THR A 71 11.23 -14.84 -1.10
CA THR A 71 10.63 -15.72 -2.10
C THR A 71 9.18 -16.11 -1.78
N ASP A 72 8.90 -16.43 -0.51
CA ASP A 72 7.54 -16.74 -0.07
C ASP A 72 6.64 -15.50 -0.08
N GLY A 73 7.19 -14.35 0.31
CA GLY A 73 6.50 -13.07 0.29
C GLY A 73 6.10 -12.65 -1.14
N ILE A 74 6.99 -12.80 -2.12
CA ILE A 74 6.69 -12.55 -3.54
C ILE A 74 5.49 -13.40 -3.99
N ARG A 75 5.50 -14.70 -3.70
CA ARG A 75 4.39 -15.59 -4.06
C ARG A 75 3.08 -15.14 -3.42
N LEU A 76 3.09 -14.78 -2.13
CA LEU A 76 1.90 -14.27 -1.43
C LEU A 76 1.37 -12.96 -2.04
N ILE A 77 2.26 -12.06 -2.45
CA ILE A 77 1.87 -10.80 -3.11
C ILE A 77 1.21 -11.10 -4.45
N VAL A 78 1.84 -11.91 -5.30
CA VAL A 78 1.34 -12.23 -6.64
C VAL A 78 0.00 -12.97 -6.56
N ASP A 79 -0.10 -13.99 -5.70
CA ASP A 79 -1.26 -14.89 -5.69
C ASP A 79 -2.46 -14.33 -4.93
N LEU A 80 -2.24 -13.53 -3.87
CA LEU A 80 -3.32 -13.12 -2.95
C LEU A 80 -3.57 -11.61 -2.97
N VAL A 81 -2.52 -10.80 -3.04
CA VAL A 81 -2.66 -9.33 -3.05
C VAL A 81 -3.02 -8.84 -4.45
N GLY A 82 -2.39 -9.42 -5.46
CA GLY A 82 -2.50 -9.03 -6.87
C GLY A 82 -1.49 -7.94 -7.23
N THR A 83 -1.04 -7.95 -8.49
CA THR A 83 -0.07 -6.99 -9.06
C THR A 83 -0.60 -6.31 -10.32
N GLY A 84 -1.93 -6.30 -10.51
CA GLY A 84 -2.60 -5.65 -11.63
C GLY A 84 -2.61 -4.12 -11.55
N VAL A 85 -3.10 -3.49 -12.62
CA VAL A 85 -3.18 -2.02 -12.76
C VAL A 85 -4.21 -1.38 -11.81
N ALA A 86 -5.16 -2.16 -11.29
CA ALA A 86 -6.14 -1.65 -10.34
C ALA A 86 -5.42 -1.18 -9.06
N SER A 87 -5.77 0.01 -8.55
CA SER A 87 -5.14 0.54 -7.32
C SER A 87 -5.37 -0.34 -6.08
N GLN A 88 -6.40 -1.21 -6.12
CA GLN A 88 -6.68 -2.19 -5.07
C GLN A 88 -5.69 -3.35 -5.05
N GLU A 89 -4.96 -3.57 -6.13
CA GLU A 89 -3.89 -4.54 -6.21
C GLU A 89 -2.55 -3.85 -6.02
N SER A 90 -2.23 -2.91 -6.92
CA SER A 90 -0.93 -2.26 -7.00
C SER A 90 -0.52 -1.50 -5.72
N VAL A 91 -1.43 -0.76 -5.08
CA VAL A 91 -1.05 0.02 -3.88
C VAL A 91 -0.80 -0.88 -2.67
N PRO A 92 -1.69 -1.81 -2.28
CA PRO A 92 -1.38 -2.78 -1.23
C PRO A 92 -0.13 -3.63 -1.53
N ALA A 93 0.08 -4.04 -2.78
CA ALA A 93 1.28 -4.78 -3.18
C ALA A 93 2.55 -3.97 -2.93
N ALA A 94 2.58 -2.68 -3.28
CA ALA A 94 3.73 -1.81 -3.03
C ALA A 94 4.08 -1.71 -1.53
N PHE A 95 3.08 -1.62 -0.64
CA PHE A 95 3.31 -1.62 0.81
C PHE A 95 3.75 -2.99 1.34
N ALA A 96 3.30 -4.10 0.73
CA ALA A 96 3.79 -5.42 1.06
C ALA A 96 5.26 -5.61 0.63
N VAL A 97 5.64 -5.13 -0.57
CA VAL A 97 7.05 -5.11 -1.02
C VAL A 97 7.91 -4.31 -0.05
N LEU A 98 7.46 -3.13 0.39
CA LEU A 98 8.17 -2.32 1.37
C LEU A 98 8.39 -3.06 2.70
N GLU A 99 7.38 -3.80 3.17
CA GLU A 99 7.46 -4.61 4.40
C GLU A 99 8.43 -5.79 4.24
N ILE A 100 8.41 -6.51 3.11
CA ILE A 100 9.36 -7.60 2.82
C ILE A 100 10.80 -7.08 2.74
N ALA A 101 11.00 -5.95 2.05
CA ALA A 101 12.30 -5.32 1.89
C ALA A 101 12.84 -4.72 3.20
N GLY A 102 12.02 -4.64 4.26
CA GLY A 102 12.40 -4.01 5.53
C GLY A 102 12.76 -2.54 5.37
N GLY A 103 12.20 -1.86 4.36
CA GLY A 103 12.52 -0.48 4.02
C GLY A 103 13.78 -0.27 3.17
N ASP A 104 14.49 -1.33 2.75
CA ASP A 104 15.63 -1.21 1.85
C ASP A 104 15.15 -0.91 0.41
N PRO A 105 15.51 0.25 -0.18
CA PRO A 105 15.01 0.65 -1.48
C PRO A 105 15.58 -0.18 -2.65
N TRP A 106 16.79 -0.72 -2.51
CA TRP A 106 17.39 -1.56 -3.55
C TRP A 106 16.79 -2.95 -3.55
N GLN A 107 16.58 -3.52 -2.36
CA GLN A 107 15.88 -4.78 -2.23
C GLN A 107 14.44 -4.67 -2.73
N ALA A 108 13.74 -3.57 -2.42
CA ALA A 108 12.38 -3.34 -2.90
C ALA A 108 12.29 -3.30 -4.44
N ALA A 109 13.33 -2.83 -5.13
CA ALA A 109 13.33 -2.72 -6.59
C ALA A 109 13.54 -4.05 -7.33
N VAL A 110 13.97 -5.11 -6.62
CA VAL A 110 14.24 -6.45 -7.19
C VAL A 110 13.28 -7.54 -6.67
N ILE A 111 12.30 -7.14 -5.87
CA ILE A 111 11.15 -7.96 -5.44
C ILE A 111 10.05 -7.83 -6.49
#